data_AF-R1IIS0-F1
#
_entry.id   AF-R1IIS0-F1
#
_cell.length_a   1.000
_cell.length_b   1.000
_cell.length_c   1.000
_cell.angle_alpha   90.00
_cell.angle_beta   90.00
_cell.angle_gamma   90.00
#
_symmetry.space_group_name_H-M   'P 1'
#
loop_
_entity.id
_entity.type
_entity.pdbx_description
1 polymer ?
#
loop_
_entity_poly.entity_id
_entity_poly.type
_entity_poly.pdbx_seq_one_letter_code
_entity_poly.pdbx_strand_id
1 'polypeptide(L)'
;MPKNNKIERLSFDDFFDMGLGNVILPSFPPKRLSEMVRLVNAGKSSEISIFEWLDVIEDQMQWDSLSESENTEACIAAWSAIGTNHILGDIALFKVALAADGRPTSIVRNLTETMAIARQAQGLSELDAMKMDWLLALQHKNFGQLATYCYQHSMTIFELTRFLRLPQAMSYADSVNAQLVSCITKGDINDEDDRWLYKNYQHLKTTKQEIEFCERFIAKQNQHEYGYLCEELVGTACLPTQEESYWNRLSTSTKQILKKKFRLSNYFDLRAISSALYSEQAAELLGLTEDQTRQIRSRCMFWSNYSASFERVRVLLPKASFQFVAERNNGVPPFVDDIDETGQLDTEVYIFELGKTIAVEFLRGALSETRFFKNDSWYSQRLFESKTISIAEIRAMSQLEVHDHLPSWQYFCEKLLRTKFMITPNKNIPYFRGLPPEVNLYKEGVGLLVAPNEGKLRERRVKLEDWVERFWRSEVETGKFGDFTGRDKESTLYLSKALMAKQLGSQDDYNFFIRKAANQGNSEAMWQLGRTMLLGRNSDLKWRQAGEEWISKAAAKGHKEAMETADRFRIQYQLHISMD
;
A
#
# COMPACT_ATOMS: atom_id res chain seq x y z
N MET A 1 -17.31 1.69 -29.35
CA MET A 1 -18.61 2.23 -29.83
C MET A 1 -18.99 1.54 -31.13
N PRO A 2 -19.87 0.52 -31.12
CA PRO A 2 -20.46 0.03 -32.36
C PRO A 2 -21.68 0.91 -32.69
N LYS A 3 -21.66 1.54 -33.87
CA LYS A 3 -22.73 2.37 -34.45
C LYS A 3 -23.92 1.54 -34.98
N ASN A 4 -24.33 0.45 -34.30
CA ASN A 4 -25.26 -0.52 -34.90
C ASN A 4 -26.67 -0.59 -34.33
N ASN A 5 -27.04 0.23 -33.34
CA ASN A 5 -28.43 0.25 -32.84
C ASN A 5 -29.07 1.62 -33.05
N LYS A 6 -29.31 1.97 -34.32
CA LYS A 6 -30.32 2.97 -34.66
C LYS A 6 -31.56 2.23 -35.16
N ILE A 7 -32.62 2.23 -34.35
CA ILE A 7 -33.95 1.73 -34.72
C ILE A 7 -34.48 2.44 -36.00
N GLU A 8 -33.96 3.63 -36.29
CA GLU A 8 -34.32 4.49 -37.43
C GLU A 8 -33.91 3.94 -38.83
N ARG A 9 -33.33 2.73 -38.94
CA ARG A 9 -32.83 2.17 -40.21
C ARG A 9 -33.21 0.70 -40.48
N LEU A 10 -34.36 0.25 -39.99
CA LEU A 10 -34.94 -1.01 -40.47
C LEU A 10 -35.71 -0.74 -41.77
N SER A 11 -35.43 -1.52 -42.82
CA SER A 11 -36.26 -1.46 -44.04
C SER A 11 -37.62 -2.08 -43.74
N PHE A 12 -38.66 -1.62 -44.45
CA PHE A 12 -40.03 -2.10 -44.28
C PHE A 12 -40.15 -3.61 -44.55
N ASP A 13 -39.27 -4.15 -45.40
CA ASP A 13 -39.23 -5.56 -45.76
C ASP A 13 -38.55 -6.42 -44.68
N ASP A 14 -37.48 -5.90 -44.02
CA ASP A 14 -36.84 -6.57 -42.87
C ASP A 14 -37.76 -6.62 -41.63
N PHE A 15 -38.78 -5.75 -41.58
CA PHE A 15 -39.80 -5.71 -40.52
C PHE A 15 -40.87 -6.79 -40.69
N PHE A 16 -41.18 -7.18 -41.94
CA PHE A 16 -42.19 -8.21 -42.24
C PHE A 16 -41.73 -9.63 -41.90
N ASP A 17 -40.41 -9.88 -41.91
CA ASP A 17 -39.81 -11.19 -41.63
C ASP A 17 -39.72 -11.54 -40.12
N MET A 18 -40.22 -10.66 -39.23
CA MET A 18 -40.28 -10.89 -37.77
C MET A 18 -41.46 -11.79 -37.31
N GLY A 19 -42.12 -12.52 -38.22
CA GLY A 19 -43.17 -13.47 -37.86
C GLY A 19 -44.54 -12.85 -37.56
N LEU A 20 -44.87 -11.70 -38.18
CA LEU A 20 -46.13 -10.96 -38.01
C LEU A 20 -47.31 -11.55 -38.81
N GLY A 21 -47.41 -12.87 -38.93
CA GLY A 21 -48.39 -13.55 -39.80
C GLY A 21 -49.88 -13.32 -39.45
N ASN A 22 -50.20 -12.65 -38.33
CA ASN A 22 -51.56 -12.38 -37.85
C ASN A 22 -51.72 -10.97 -37.22
N VAL A 23 -50.96 -9.96 -37.66
CA VAL A 23 -51.07 -8.61 -37.07
C VAL A 23 -52.23 -7.83 -37.69
N ILE A 24 -53.12 -7.36 -36.84
CA ILE A 24 -54.25 -6.51 -37.20
C ILE A 24 -53.72 -5.12 -37.56
N LEU A 25 -54.09 -4.65 -38.75
CA LEU A 25 -53.73 -3.31 -39.21
C LEU A 25 -54.46 -2.24 -38.38
N PRO A 26 -53.84 -1.08 -38.12
CA PRO A 26 -54.49 0.02 -37.41
C PRO A 26 -55.67 0.57 -38.24
N SER A 27 -56.70 1.10 -37.58
CA SER A 27 -57.80 1.76 -38.31
C SER A 27 -57.36 3.09 -38.91
N PHE A 28 -58.13 3.59 -39.86
CA PHE A 28 -57.95 4.94 -40.40
C PHE A 28 -59.24 5.77 -40.23
N PRO A 29 -59.24 6.81 -39.37
CA PRO A 29 -58.13 7.24 -38.50
C PRO A 29 -57.82 6.22 -37.37
N PRO A 30 -56.62 6.27 -36.75
CA PRO A 30 -56.29 5.42 -35.61
C PRO A 30 -57.29 5.60 -34.47
N LYS A 31 -57.63 4.51 -33.76
CA LYS A 31 -58.51 4.59 -32.58
C LYS A 31 -57.86 5.46 -31.52
N ARG A 32 -58.67 6.32 -30.90
CA ARG A 32 -58.24 7.10 -29.73
C ARG A 32 -58.24 6.23 -28.48
N LEU A 33 -57.46 6.62 -27.47
CA LEU A 33 -57.42 5.96 -26.17
C LEU A 33 -58.80 5.65 -25.58
N SER A 34 -59.74 6.61 -25.59
CA SER A 34 -61.10 6.41 -25.07
C SER A 34 -61.89 5.31 -25.81
N GLU A 35 -61.65 5.14 -27.12
CA GLU A 35 -62.29 4.10 -27.93
C GLU A 35 -61.66 2.73 -27.64
N MET A 36 -60.34 2.69 -27.49
CA MET A 36 -59.60 1.49 -27.13
C MET A 36 -60.03 0.97 -25.74
N VAL A 37 -60.20 1.85 -24.75
CA VAL A 37 -60.71 1.48 -23.42
C VAL A 37 -62.10 0.83 -23.51
N ARG A 38 -63.01 1.39 -24.32
CA ARG A 38 -64.34 0.80 -24.53
C ARG A 38 -64.27 -0.59 -25.15
N LEU A 39 -63.38 -0.80 -26.12
CA LEU A 39 -63.17 -2.11 -26.75
C LEU A 39 -62.59 -3.13 -25.77
N VAL A 40 -61.61 -2.73 -24.94
CA VAL A 40 -61.07 -3.59 -23.87
C VAL A 40 -62.17 -3.98 -22.88
N ASN A 41 -62.95 -3.02 -22.39
CA ASN A 41 -64.06 -3.27 -21.46
C ASN A 41 -65.17 -4.15 -22.06
N ALA A 42 -65.34 -4.12 -23.38
CA ALA A 42 -66.27 -4.99 -24.11
C ALA A 42 -65.71 -6.39 -24.43
N GLY A 43 -64.49 -6.72 -23.98
CA GLY A 43 -63.82 -7.99 -24.28
C GLY A 43 -63.34 -8.12 -25.73
N LYS A 44 -63.21 -7.00 -26.44
CA LYS A 44 -62.84 -6.91 -27.86
C LYS A 44 -61.41 -6.40 -28.06
N SER A 45 -60.51 -6.68 -27.13
CA SER A 45 -59.11 -6.26 -27.20
C SER A 45 -58.39 -6.78 -28.45
N SER A 46 -58.86 -7.91 -29.01
CA SER A 46 -58.38 -8.45 -30.28
C SER A 46 -58.76 -7.60 -31.50
N GLU A 47 -59.53 -6.52 -31.38
CA GLU A 47 -59.83 -5.60 -32.50
C GLU A 47 -58.86 -4.39 -32.55
N ILE A 48 -57.94 -4.30 -31.57
CA ILE A 48 -57.01 -3.19 -31.41
C ILE A 48 -55.63 -3.59 -31.96
N SER A 49 -55.08 -2.77 -32.84
CA SER A 49 -53.75 -3.00 -33.40
C SER A 49 -52.66 -2.71 -32.37
N ILE A 50 -51.54 -3.43 -32.45
CA ILE A 50 -50.34 -3.09 -31.65
C ILE A 50 -49.85 -1.67 -31.94
N PHE A 51 -50.01 -1.17 -33.17
CA PHE A 51 -49.59 0.17 -33.54
C PHE A 51 -50.43 1.25 -32.87
N GLU A 52 -51.72 0.99 -32.64
CA GLU A 52 -52.61 1.91 -31.90
C GLU A 52 -52.20 1.96 -30.42
N TRP A 53 -51.82 0.83 -29.84
CA TRP A 53 -51.23 0.82 -28.50
C TRP A 53 -49.88 1.54 -28.42
N LEU A 54 -49.00 1.34 -29.40
CA LEU A 54 -47.71 2.02 -29.44
C LEU A 54 -47.87 3.55 -29.54
N ASP A 55 -48.85 4.03 -30.30
CA ASP A 55 -49.19 5.46 -30.36
C ASP A 55 -49.64 5.97 -28.98
N VAL A 56 -50.60 5.28 -28.36
CA VAL A 56 -51.15 5.66 -27.04
C VAL A 56 -50.11 5.69 -25.92
N ILE A 57 -49.17 4.74 -25.88
CA ILE A 57 -48.15 4.73 -24.82
C ILE A 57 -47.10 5.85 -25.00
N GLU A 58 -47.11 6.55 -26.14
CA GLU A 58 -46.17 7.63 -26.47
C GLU A 58 -46.82 9.02 -26.56
N ASP A 59 -48.14 9.09 -26.79
CA ASP A 59 -48.87 10.35 -26.97
C ASP A 59 -49.52 10.85 -25.67
N GLN A 60 -48.77 11.65 -24.90
CA GLN A 60 -49.25 12.25 -23.66
C GLN A 60 -50.51 13.12 -23.83
N MET A 61 -50.75 13.71 -25.02
CA MET A 61 -51.92 14.57 -25.24
C MET A 61 -53.23 13.80 -25.13
N GLN A 62 -53.25 12.50 -25.47
CA GLN A 62 -54.43 11.66 -25.31
C GLN A 62 -54.78 11.44 -23.84
N TRP A 63 -53.79 11.42 -22.95
CA TRP A 63 -53.96 11.20 -21.51
C TRP A 63 -54.34 12.49 -20.77
N ASP A 64 -53.77 13.62 -21.17
CA ASP A 64 -53.99 14.92 -20.52
C ASP A 64 -55.45 15.40 -20.63
N SER A 65 -56.21 14.86 -21.57
CA SER A 65 -57.63 15.17 -21.79
C SER A 65 -58.62 14.36 -20.93
N LEU A 66 -58.13 13.36 -20.19
CA LEU A 66 -58.97 12.44 -19.41
C LEU A 66 -59.27 12.97 -18.00
N SER A 67 -60.47 12.70 -17.50
CA SER A 67 -60.78 12.83 -16.07
C SER A 67 -60.06 11.75 -15.24
N GLU A 68 -60.01 11.91 -13.92
CA GLU A 68 -59.34 10.94 -13.02
C GLU A 68 -59.91 9.51 -13.13
N SER A 69 -61.23 9.39 -13.27
CA SER A 69 -61.90 8.09 -13.47
C SER A 69 -61.53 7.47 -14.82
N GLU A 70 -61.57 8.27 -15.90
CA GLU A 70 -61.20 7.81 -17.25
C GLU A 70 -59.72 7.44 -17.33
N ASN A 71 -58.86 8.17 -16.62
CA ASN A 71 -57.43 7.87 -16.54
C ASN A 71 -57.19 6.52 -15.88
N THR A 72 -57.91 6.23 -14.80
CA THR A 72 -57.83 4.94 -14.10
C THR A 72 -58.25 3.79 -15.02
N GLU A 73 -59.38 3.93 -15.72
CA GLU A 73 -59.83 2.92 -16.70
C GLU A 73 -58.82 2.76 -17.85
N ALA A 74 -58.25 3.86 -18.34
CA ALA A 74 -57.22 3.85 -19.38
C ALA A 74 -55.94 3.15 -18.94
N CYS A 75 -55.47 3.38 -17.71
CA CYS A 75 -54.33 2.68 -17.14
C CYS A 75 -54.59 1.18 -17.02
N ILE A 76 -55.77 0.77 -16.54
CA ILE A 76 -56.14 -0.66 -16.45
C ILE A 76 -56.13 -1.31 -17.83
N ALA A 77 -56.75 -0.66 -18.83
CA ALA A 77 -56.81 -1.18 -20.19
C ALA A 77 -55.41 -1.28 -20.83
N ALA A 78 -54.59 -0.23 -20.69
CA ALA A 78 -53.23 -0.20 -21.22
C ALA A 78 -52.34 -1.26 -20.57
N TRP A 79 -52.37 -1.40 -19.23
CA TRP A 79 -51.61 -2.43 -18.53
C TRP A 79 -52.08 -3.84 -18.84
N SER A 80 -53.39 -4.05 -19.03
CA SER A 80 -53.93 -5.32 -19.52
C SER A 80 -53.40 -5.66 -20.91
N ALA A 81 -53.28 -4.69 -21.81
CA ALA A 81 -52.71 -4.90 -23.15
C ALA A 81 -51.20 -5.17 -23.08
N ILE A 82 -50.45 -4.41 -22.29
CA ILE A 82 -49.01 -4.59 -22.05
C ILE A 82 -48.72 -5.99 -21.49
N GLY A 83 -49.54 -6.47 -20.54
CA GLY A 83 -49.36 -7.79 -19.92
C GLY A 83 -49.79 -8.98 -20.79
N THR A 84 -50.59 -8.76 -21.84
CA THR A 84 -51.08 -9.84 -22.73
C THR A 84 -50.38 -9.88 -24.08
N ASN A 85 -49.81 -8.77 -24.54
CA ASN A 85 -49.06 -8.68 -25.79
C ASN A 85 -47.56 -8.53 -25.50
N HIS A 86 -46.79 -9.60 -25.72
CA HIS A 86 -45.35 -9.64 -25.41
C HIS A 86 -44.51 -8.57 -26.12
N ILE A 87 -44.82 -8.20 -27.37
CA ILE A 87 -44.07 -7.17 -28.12
C ILE A 87 -44.35 -5.80 -27.50
N LEU A 88 -45.62 -5.48 -27.26
CA LEU A 88 -46.01 -4.24 -26.59
C LEU A 88 -45.42 -4.17 -25.18
N GLY A 89 -45.47 -5.30 -24.46
CA GLY A 89 -44.88 -5.48 -23.13
C GLY A 89 -43.39 -5.18 -23.10
N ASP A 90 -42.61 -5.81 -23.97
CA ASP A 90 -41.18 -5.59 -24.09
C ASP A 90 -40.86 -4.12 -24.42
N ILE A 91 -41.58 -3.50 -25.37
CA ILE A 91 -41.35 -2.10 -25.76
C ILE A 91 -41.72 -1.14 -24.62
N ALA A 92 -42.90 -1.30 -24.02
CA ALA A 92 -43.38 -0.42 -22.96
C ALA A 92 -42.48 -0.50 -21.73
N LEU A 93 -42.17 -1.70 -21.24
CA LEU A 93 -41.31 -1.89 -20.06
C LEU A 93 -39.86 -1.46 -20.33
N PHE A 94 -39.34 -1.65 -21.56
CA PHE A 94 -38.04 -1.10 -21.95
C PHE A 94 -38.03 0.43 -21.87
N LYS A 95 -39.10 1.10 -22.35
CA LYS A 95 -39.23 2.56 -22.26
C LYS A 95 -39.42 3.04 -20.81
N VAL A 96 -40.17 2.32 -19.98
CA VAL A 96 -40.27 2.60 -18.54
C VAL A 96 -38.90 2.49 -17.87
N ALA A 97 -38.08 1.51 -18.27
CA ALA A 97 -36.71 1.37 -17.78
C ALA A 97 -35.83 2.57 -18.15
N LEU A 98 -35.97 3.10 -19.37
CA LEU A 98 -35.30 4.34 -19.77
C LEU A 98 -35.74 5.51 -18.89
N ALA A 99 -37.06 5.68 -18.65
CA ALA A 99 -37.58 6.73 -17.77
C ALA A 99 -37.02 6.59 -16.34
N ALA A 100 -37.03 5.38 -15.79
CA ALA A 100 -36.54 5.10 -14.44
C ALA A 100 -35.02 5.33 -14.29
N ASP A 101 -34.23 5.10 -15.36
CA ASP A 101 -32.80 5.44 -15.43
C ASP A 101 -32.55 6.94 -15.75
N GLY A 102 -33.60 7.77 -15.80
CA GLY A 102 -33.49 9.20 -16.11
C GLY A 102 -33.10 9.51 -17.55
N ARG A 103 -33.25 8.54 -18.46
CA ARG A 103 -32.96 8.72 -19.89
C ARG A 103 -34.19 9.24 -20.64
N PRO A 104 -34.00 10.03 -21.70
CA PRO A 104 -35.11 10.46 -22.55
C PRO A 104 -35.86 9.27 -23.14
N THR A 105 -37.18 9.33 -23.05
CA THR A 105 -38.11 8.33 -23.59
C THR A 105 -39.47 8.99 -23.81
N SER A 106 -40.24 8.44 -24.75
CA SER A 106 -41.59 8.94 -25.07
C SER A 106 -42.69 8.34 -24.20
N ILE A 107 -42.38 7.41 -23.29
CA ILE A 107 -43.42 6.76 -22.46
C ILE A 107 -44.21 7.80 -21.66
N VAL A 108 -45.54 7.68 -21.69
CA VAL A 108 -46.45 8.54 -20.95
C VAL A 108 -46.30 8.40 -19.43
N ARG A 109 -46.47 9.50 -18.71
CA ARG A 109 -46.26 9.56 -17.25
C ARG A 109 -47.23 8.65 -16.49
N ASN A 110 -48.48 8.60 -16.94
CA ASN A 110 -49.55 7.79 -16.36
C ASN A 110 -49.16 6.33 -16.21
N LEU A 111 -48.47 5.75 -17.21
CA LEU A 111 -47.98 4.38 -17.12
C LEU A 111 -46.80 4.29 -16.16
N THR A 112 -45.84 5.21 -16.21
CA THR A 112 -44.70 5.17 -15.26
C THR A 112 -45.12 5.26 -13.79
N GLU A 113 -46.20 5.99 -13.49
CA GLU A 113 -46.71 6.22 -12.13
C GLU A 113 -47.61 5.08 -11.63
N THR A 114 -48.29 4.37 -12.53
CA THR A 114 -49.26 3.31 -12.17
C THR A 114 -48.71 1.89 -12.22
N MET A 115 -47.43 1.72 -12.59
CA MET A 115 -46.78 0.39 -12.65
C MET A 115 -46.88 -0.41 -11.36
N ALA A 116 -46.81 0.25 -10.18
CA ALA A 116 -46.95 -0.42 -8.89
C ALA A 116 -48.33 -1.08 -8.71
N ILE A 117 -49.37 -0.45 -9.26
CA ILE A 117 -50.74 -0.98 -9.26
C ILE A 117 -50.82 -2.14 -10.25
N ALA A 118 -50.28 -1.96 -11.46
CA ALA A 118 -50.27 -2.99 -12.50
C ALA A 118 -49.59 -4.28 -12.05
N ARG A 119 -48.50 -4.17 -11.26
CA ARG A 119 -47.78 -5.32 -10.71
C ARG A 119 -48.64 -6.23 -9.82
N GLN A 120 -49.71 -5.70 -9.22
CA GLN A 120 -50.62 -6.47 -8.36
C GLN A 120 -51.72 -7.21 -9.16
N ALA A 121 -51.80 -7.00 -10.48
CA ALA A 121 -52.79 -7.65 -11.32
C ALA A 121 -52.53 -9.16 -11.43
N GLN A 122 -53.60 -9.95 -11.46
CA GLN A 122 -53.52 -11.40 -11.68
C GLN A 122 -53.26 -11.68 -13.16
N GLY A 123 -52.50 -12.75 -13.45
CA GLY A 123 -52.26 -13.22 -14.83
C GLY A 123 -51.03 -12.66 -15.54
N LEU A 124 -50.19 -11.87 -14.85
CA LEU A 124 -48.88 -11.49 -15.37
C LEU A 124 -47.98 -12.72 -15.56
N SER A 125 -47.20 -12.72 -16.65
CA SER A 125 -46.14 -13.71 -16.83
C SER A 125 -45.08 -13.54 -15.74
N GLU A 126 -44.39 -14.63 -15.37
CA GLU A 126 -43.31 -14.58 -14.39
C GLU A 126 -42.22 -13.57 -14.80
N LEU A 127 -41.87 -13.53 -16.09
CA LEU A 127 -40.87 -12.61 -16.62
C LEU A 127 -41.30 -11.14 -16.49
N ASP A 128 -42.57 -10.82 -16.77
CA ASP A 128 -43.05 -9.44 -16.68
C ASP A 128 -43.21 -9.00 -15.22
N ALA A 129 -43.60 -9.91 -14.33
CA ALA A 129 -43.59 -9.67 -12.90
C ALA A 129 -42.16 -9.34 -12.41
N MET A 130 -41.15 -10.11 -12.84
CA MET A 130 -39.74 -9.84 -12.50
C MET A 130 -39.24 -8.50 -13.08
N LYS A 131 -39.61 -8.16 -14.33
CA LYS A 131 -39.28 -6.85 -14.93
C LYS A 131 -39.87 -5.72 -14.10
N MET A 132 -41.16 -5.80 -13.76
CA MET A 132 -41.82 -4.78 -12.95
C MET A 132 -41.20 -4.66 -11.55
N ASP A 133 -40.86 -5.78 -10.90
CA ASP A 133 -40.18 -5.77 -9.60
C ASP A 133 -38.79 -5.09 -9.67
N TRP A 134 -38.03 -5.35 -10.73
CA TRP A 134 -36.77 -4.66 -11.02
C TRP A 134 -36.99 -3.15 -11.22
N LEU A 135 -37.97 -2.78 -12.05
CA LEU A 135 -38.25 -1.37 -12.38
C LEU A 135 -38.79 -0.58 -11.19
N LEU A 136 -39.62 -1.18 -10.34
CA LEU A 136 -40.10 -0.56 -9.10
C LEU A 136 -38.96 -0.34 -8.11
N ALA A 137 -38.06 -1.30 -7.96
CA ALA A 137 -36.86 -1.12 -7.13
C ALA A 137 -35.95 -0.01 -7.69
N LEU A 138 -35.81 0.08 -9.02
CA LEU A 138 -35.05 1.13 -9.68
C LEU A 138 -35.67 2.53 -9.50
N GLN A 139 -37.00 2.67 -9.67
CA GLN A 139 -37.73 3.93 -9.44
C GLN A 139 -37.53 4.46 -8.02
N HIS A 140 -37.54 3.56 -7.02
CA HIS A 140 -37.27 3.91 -5.63
C HIS A 140 -35.78 4.05 -5.30
N LYS A 141 -34.88 3.87 -6.28
CA LYS A 141 -33.41 3.86 -6.10
C LYS A 141 -32.95 2.85 -5.04
N ASN A 142 -33.68 1.74 -4.89
CA ASN A 142 -33.35 0.67 -3.95
C ASN A 142 -32.33 -0.29 -4.57
N PHE A 143 -31.07 0.16 -4.66
CA PHE A 143 -29.99 -0.61 -5.28
C PHE A 143 -29.63 -1.90 -4.53
N GLY A 144 -29.89 -1.95 -3.21
CA GLY A 144 -29.72 -3.17 -2.43
C GLY A 144 -30.68 -4.28 -2.85
N GLN A 145 -31.94 -3.92 -3.13
CA GLN A 145 -32.92 -4.87 -3.66
C GLN A 145 -32.53 -5.36 -5.07
N LEU A 146 -32.04 -4.47 -5.94
CA LEU A 146 -31.54 -4.88 -7.26
C LEU A 146 -30.38 -5.86 -7.16
N ALA A 147 -29.43 -5.62 -6.26
CA ALA A 147 -28.32 -6.54 -5.99
C ALA A 147 -28.82 -7.88 -5.42
N THR A 148 -29.89 -7.86 -4.61
CA THR A 148 -30.53 -9.07 -4.07
C THR A 148 -31.16 -9.90 -5.19
N TYR A 149 -31.83 -9.28 -6.16
CA TYR A 149 -32.34 -10.00 -7.33
C TYR A 149 -31.20 -10.63 -8.15
N CYS A 150 -30.10 -9.91 -8.38
CA CYS A 150 -28.91 -10.48 -9.03
C CYS A 150 -28.38 -11.71 -8.27
N TYR A 151 -28.33 -11.63 -6.94
CA TYR A 151 -27.87 -12.72 -6.08
C TYR A 151 -28.80 -13.94 -6.14
N GLN A 152 -30.11 -13.74 -5.98
CA GLN A 152 -31.12 -14.82 -6.02
C GLN A 152 -31.09 -15.62 -7.33
N HIS A 153 -30.77 -14.95 -8.44
CA HIS A 153 -30.64 -15.59 -9.75
C HIS A 153 -29.22 -16.04 -10.09
N SER A 154 -28.23 -15.84 -9.20
CA SER A 154 -26.82 -16.11 -9.46
C SER A 154 -26.30 -15.47 -10.76
N MET A 155 -26.81 -14.28 -11.09
CA MET A 155 -26.47 -13.53 -12.29
C MET A 155 -25.77 -12.22 -11.93
N THR A 156 -24.92 -11.75 -12.84
CA THR A 156 -24.43 -10.37 -12.79
C THR A 156 -25.56 -9.40 -13.18
N ILE A 157 -25.41 -8.11 -12.88
CA ILE A 157 -26.37 -7.09 -13.33
C ILE A 157 -26.58 -7.10 -14.85
N PHE A 158 -25.50 -7.31 -15.60
CA PHE A 158 -25.55 -7.35 -17.07
C PHE A 158 -26.36 -8.56 -17.56
N GLU A 159 -26.14 -9.74 -16.98
CA GLU A 159 -26.85 -10.95 -17.34
C GLU A 159 -28.33 -10.88 -16.97
N LEU A 160 -28.66 -10.40 -15.77
CA LEU A 160 -30.03 -10.30 -15.32
C LEU A 160 -30.82 -9.28 -16.15
N THR A 161 -30.26 -8.08 -16.40
CA THR A 161 -30.94 -7.07 -17.22
C THR A 161 -31.10 -7.52 -18.66
N ARG A 162 -30.15 -8.30 -19.20
CA ARG A 162 -30.29 -8.95 -20.51
C ARG A 162 -31.38 -10.01 -20.51
N PHE A 163 -31.44 -10.84 -19.48
CA PHE A 163 -32.50 -11.84 -19.29
C PHE A 163 -33.89 -11.18 -19.22
N LEU A 164 -33.99 -10.06 -18.48
CA LEU A 164 -35.18 -9.22 -18.38
C LEU A 164 -35.47 -8.38 -19.63
N ARG A 165 -34.63 -8.46 -20.67
CA ARG A 165 -34.75 -7.69 -21.94
C ARG A 165 -34.79 -6.16 -21.74
N LEU A 166 -34.08 -5.67 -20.72
CA LEU A 166 -34.00 -4.26 -20.37
C LEU A 166 -32.79 -3.55 -21.03
N PRO A 167 -32.77 -2.20 -21.04
CA PRO A 167 -31.64 -1.43 -21.57
C PRO A 167 -30.31 -1.82 -20.91
N GLN A 168 -29.30 -2.09 -21.74
CA GLN A 168 -27.97 -2.54 -21.29
C GLN A 168 -27.04 -1.38 -20.89
N ALA A 169 -27.30 -0.18 -21.40
CA ALA A 169 -26.64 1.03 -20.93
C ALA A 169 -27.40 1.54 -19.71
N MET A 170 -26.78 1.46 -18.53
CA MET A 170 -27.43 1.74 -17.24
C MET A 170 -26.57 2.73 -16.46
N SER A 171 -27.15 3.86 -16.02
CA SER A 171 -26.41 4.82 -15.18
C SER A 171 -26.28 4.32 -13.72
N TYR A 172 -27.21 3.47 -13.29
CA TYR A 172 -27.27 2.95 -11.92
C TYR A 172 -26.39 1.72 -11.63
N ALA A 173 -25.70 1.16 -12.64
CA ALA A 173 -24.96 -0.09 -12.49
C ALA A 173 -23.91 -0.04 -11.37
N ASP A 174 -23.19 1.08 -11.26
CA ASP A 174 -22.17 1.28 -10.23
C ASP A 174 -22.76 1.27 -8.81
N SER A 175 -23.98 1.81 -8.67
CA SER A 175 -24.68 1.84 -7.38
C SER A 175 -25.16 0.45 -6.95
N VAL A 176 -25.51 -0.42 -7.90
CA VAL A 176 -25.85 -1.83 -7.63
C VAL A 176 -24.60 -2.63 -7.32
N ASN A 177 -23.53 -2.45 -8.11
CA ASN A 177 -22.24 -3.11 -7.86
C ASN A 177 -21.71 -2.81 -6.45
N ALA A 178 -21.97 -1.61 -5.95
CA ALA A 178 -21.61 -1.23 -4.58
C ALA A 178 -22.32 -2.02 -3.48
N GLN A 179 -23.45 -2.67 -3.79
CA GLN A 179 -24.26 -3.44 -2.86
C GLN A 179 -24.04 -4.95 -2.96
N LEU A 180 -23.29 -5.47 -3.95
CA LEU A 180 -23.17 -6.92 -4.17
C LEU A 180 -22.65 -7.69 -2.94
N VAL A 181 -21.63 -7.16 -2.27
CA VAL A 181 -21.04 -7.77 -1.07
C VAL A 181 -22.02 -7.79 0.11
N SER A 182 -23.01 -6.88 0.14
CA SER A 182 -23.98 -6.82 1.23
C SER A 182 -24.99 -7.97 1.18
N CYS A 183 -25.24 -8.54 0.00
CA CYS A 183 -26.12 -9.70 -0.23
C CYS A 183 -25.64 -10.97 0.47
N ILE A 184 -24.32 -11.11 0.66
CA ILE A 184 -23.73 -12.31 1.28
C ILE A 184 -23.97 -12.26 2.79
N THR A 185 -24.43 -13.39 3.34
CA THR A 185 -24.64 -13.56 4.77
C THR A 185 -23.30 -13.48 5.52
N LYS A 186 -23.35 -13.10 6.81
CA LYS A 186 -22.13 -13.12 7.63
C LYS A 186 -21.79 -14.58 7.95
N GLY A 187 -20.57 -14.99 7.61
CA GLY A 187 -20.09 -16.35 7.80
C GLY A 187 -19.06 -16.72 6.74
N ASP A 188 -18.58 -17.95 6.80
CA ASP A 188 -17.73 -18.51 5.74
C ASP A 188 -18.48 -18.55 4.41
N ILE A 189 -17.77 -18.19 3.35
CA ILE A 189 -18.32 -18.12 2.00
C ILE A 189 -18.43 -19.54 1.45
N ASN A 190 -19.63 -19.93 1.02
CA ASN A 190 -19.83 -21.19 0.30
C ASN A 190 -19.41 -21.06 -1.18
N ASP A 191 -19.30 -22.20 -1.86
CA ASP A 191 -18.85 -22.27 -3.26
C ASP A 191 -19.72 -21.46 -4.25
N GLU A 192 -21.03 -21.32 -3.99
CA GLU A 192 -21.93 -20.55 -4.85
C GLU A 192 -21.70 -19.04 -4.70
N ASP A 193 -21.60 -18.58 -3.45
CA ASP A 193 -21.27 -17.21 -3.10
C ASP A 193 -19.90 -16.80 -3.67
N ASP A 194 -18.89 -17.68 -3.56
CA ASP A 194 -17.53 -17.46 -4.06
C ASP A 194 -17.53 -17.29 -5.59
N ARG A 195 -18.19 -18.19 -6.31
CA ARG A 195 -18.33 -18.10 -7.78
C ARG A 195 -19.09 -16.85 -8.20
N TRP A 196 -20.18 -16.51 -7.52
CA TRP A 196 -20.99 -15.36 -7.88
C TRP A 196 -20.24 -14.04 -7.66
N LEU A 197 -19.56 -13.89 -6.51
CA LEU A 197 -18.74 -12.72 -6.21
C LEU A 197 -17.59 -12.55 -7.22
N TYR A 198 -16.86 -13.63 -7.49
CA TYR A 198 -15.75 -13.61 -8.45
C TYR A 198 -16.24 -13.24 -9.86
N LYS A 199 -17.35 -13.82 -10.30
CA LYS A 199 -17.96 -13.50 -11.60
C LYS A 199 -18.35 -12.03 -11.71
N ASN A 200 -18.92 -11.45 -10.64
CA ASN A 200 -19.25 -10.02 -10.63
C ASN A 200 -17.99 -9.15 -10.65
N TYR A 201 -16.93 -9.52 -9.93
CA TYR A 201 -15.65 -8.81 -9.97
C TYR A 201 -15.10 -8.73 -11.40
N GLN A 202 -15.12 -9.84 -12.16
CA GLN A 202 -14.63 -9.88 -13.54
C GLN A 202 -15.40 -8.95 -14.51
N HIS A 203 -16.60 -8.49 -14.15
CA HIS A 203 -17.41 -7.60 -14.96
C HIS A 203 -17.28 -6.12 -14.55
N LEU A 204 -16.46 -5.80 -13.54
CA LEU A 204 -16.12 -4.43 -13.19
C LEU A 204 -15.27 -3.80 -14.30
N LYS A 205 -15.49 -2.51 -14.56
CA LYS A 205 -14.92 -1.84 -15.75
C LYS A 205 -13.73 -0.96 -15.45
N THR A 206 -13.52 -0.61 -14.18
CA THR A 206 -12.49 0.33 -13.78
C THR A 206 -11.78 -0.16 -12.53
N THR A 207 -10.49 0.18 -12.41
CA THR A 207 -9.70 -0.15 -11.22
C THR A 207 -10.27 0.47 -9.94
N LYS A 208 -10.98 1.60 -10.04
CA LYS A 208 -11.67 2.20 -8.89
C LYS A 208 -12.76 1.26 -8.36
N GLN A 209 -13.58 0.70 -9.25
CA GLN A 209 -14.64 -0.24 -8.88
C GLN A 209 -14.07 -1.53 -8.29
N GLU A 210 -13.00 -2.05 -8.88
CA GLU A 210 -12.31 -3.25 -8.38
C GLU A 210 -11.78 -3.06 -6.96
N ILE A 211 -11.12 -1.92 -6.69
CA ILE A 211 -10.63 -1.59 -5.35
C ILE A 211 -11.78 -1.47 -4.36
N GLU A 212 -12.84 -0.72 -4.71
CA GLU A 212 -14.01 -0.58 -3.83
C GLU A 212 -14.67 -1.92 -3.51
N PHE A 213 -14.74 -2.83 -4.49
CA PHE A 213 -15.22 -4.20 -4.28
C PHE A 213 -14.32 -4.95 -3.30
N CYS A 214 -13.01 -4.98 -3.54
CA CYS A 214 -12.04 -5.66 -2.67
C CYS A 214 -12.10 -5.12 -1.24
N GLU A 215 -12.17 -3.80 -1.04
CA GLU A 215 -12.27 -3.22 0.29
C GLU A 215 -13.54 -3.65 1.03
N ARG A 216 -14.70 -3.58 0.37
CA ARG A 216 -15.98 -4.03 0.97
C ARG A 216 -15.94 -5.53 1.29
N PHE A 217 -15.41 -6.33 0.38
CA PHE A 217 -15.26 -7.78 0.53
C PHE A 217 -14.37 -8.13 1.74
N ILE A 218 -13.14 -7.59 1.78
CA ILE A 218 -12.17 -7.83 2.85
C ILE A 218 -12.73 -7.36 4.20
N ALA A 219 -13.39 -6.20 4.23
CA ALA A 219 -13.98 -5.68 5.46
C ALA A 219 -15.13 -6.57 5.97
N LYS A 220 -16.01 -7.05 5.08
CA LYS A 220 -17.12 -7.95 5.41
C LYS A 220 -16.62 -9.31 5.90
N GLN A 221 -15.52 -9.82 5.33
CA GLN A 221 -14.96 -11.15 5.59
C GLN A 221 -13.70 -11.13 6.47
N ASN A 222 -13.60 -10.16 7.38
CA ASN A 222 -12.43 -9.95 8.21
C ASN A 222 -12.18 -11.04 9.28
N GLN A 223 -13.21 -11.82 9.62
CA GLN A 223 -13.20 -12.84 10.69
C GLN A 223 -13.48 -14.26 10.18
N HIS A 224 -13.74 -14.43 8.89
CA HIS A 224 -14.15 -15.69 8.27
C HIS A 224 -13.17 -16.09 7.16
N GLU A 225 -13.19 -17.35 6.74
CA GLU A 225 -12.37 -17.79 5.61
C GLU A 225 -12.90 -17.23 4.28
N TYR A 226 -11.99 -17.01 3.34
CA TYR A 226 -12.39 -16.66 1.98
C TYR A 226 -12.72 -17.94 1.22
N GLY A 227 -13.62 -17.85 0.25
CA GLY A 227 -13.73 -18.89 -0.78
C GLY A 227 -12.49 -18.90 -1.67
N TYR A 228 -12.22 -20.03 -2.33
CA TYR A 228 -11.00 -20.26 -3.10
C TYR A 228 -10.74 -19.18 -4.17
N LEU A 229 -11.76 -18.83 -4.97
CA LEU A 229 -11.62 -17.88 -6.07
C LEU A 229 -11.41 -16.45 -5.55
N CYS A 230 -12.16 -16.06 -4.51
CA CYS A 230 -11.98 -14.75 -3.89
C CYS A 230 -10.65 -14.66 -3.12
N GLU A 231 -10.15 -15.74 -2.55
CA GLU A 231 -8.82 -15.75 -1.92
C GLU A 231 -7.72 -15.58 -2.96
N GLU A 232 -7.78 -16.30 -4.08
CA GLU A 232 -6.84 -16.16 -5.19
C GLU A 232 -6.88 -14.73 -5.77
N LEU A 233 -8.08 -14.17 -5.93
CA LEU A 233 -8.29 -12.79 -6.33
C LEU A 233 -7.62 -11.80 -5.37
N VAL A 234 -7.87 -11.91 -4.06
CA VAL A 234 -7.23 -11.04 -3.06
C VAL A 234 -5.72 -11.25 -3.05
N GLY A 235 -5.27 -12.49 -3.18
CA GLY A 235 -3.87 -12.88 -3.27
C GLY A 235 -3.11 -12.21 -4.42
N THR A 236 -3.75 -12.13 -5.58
CA THR A 236 -3.17 -11.61 -6.82
C THR A 236 -3.35 -10.09 -6.94
N ALA A 237 -4.53 -9.57 -6.66
CA ALA A 237 -4.83 -8.15 -6.85
C ALA A 237 -4.44 -7.29 -5.64
N CYS A 238 -4.56 -7.79 -4.41
CA CYS A 238 -4.47 -6.96 -3.21
C CYS A 238 -3.16 -7.14 -2.44
N LEU A 239 -2.48 -8.27 -2.52
CA LEU A 239 -1.27 -8.51 -1.72
C LEU A 239 -0.05 -7.78 -2.30
N PRO A 240 0.85 -7.25 -1.43
CA PRO A 240 2.02 -6.47 -1.82
C PRO A 240 3.15 -7.31 -2.43
N THR A 241 2.93 -8.62 -2.58
CA THR A 241 3.86 -9.55 -3.23
C THR A 241 3.83 -9.42 -4.75
N GLN A 242 2.76 -8.87 -5.32
CA GLN A 242 2.60 -8.68 -6.77
C GLN A 242 3.06 -7.28 -7.21
N GLU A 243 3.58 -7.18 -8.44
CA GLU A 243 4.11 -5.91 -8.98
C GLU A 243 3.01 -4.86 -9.21
N GLU A 244 1.86 -5.27 -9.75
CA GLU A 244 0.71 -4.40 -10.05
C GLU A 244 -0.40 -4.51 -9.00
N SER A 245 -0.01 -4.60 -7.73
CA SER A 245 -0.95 -4.74 -6.62
C SER A 245 -1.70 -3.44 -6.29
N TYR A 246 -2.95 -3.57 -5.85
CA TYR A 246 -3.74 -2.51 -5.27
C TYR A 246 -3.29 -2.09 -3.87
N TRP A 247 -2.36 -2.81 -3.23
CA TRP A 247 -1.92 -2.60 -1.85
C TRP A 247 -1.74 -1.12 -1.46
N ASN A 248 -1.13 -0.32 -2.33
CA ASN A 248 -0.84 1.09 -2.04
C ASN A 248 -2.09 1.97 -2.03
N ARG A 249 -3.14 1.56 -2.74
CA ARG A 249 -4.41 2.28 -2.90
C ARG A 249 -5.49 1.82 -1.94
N LEU A 250 -5.28 0.70 -1.25
CA LEU A 250 -6.17 0.23 -0.19
C LEU A 250 -6.10 1.17 1.03
N SER A 251 -7.20 1.26 1.78
CA SER A 251 -7.25 1.94 3.07
C SER A 251 -6.43 1.23 4.15
N THR A 252 -6.02 1.98 5.17
CA THR A 252 -5.25 1.46 6.31
C THR A 252 -5.96 0.32 7.03
N SER A 253 -7.28 0.40 7.21
CA SER A 253 -8.08 -0.67 7.82
C SER A 253 -8.01 -1.96 7.02
N THR A 254 -8.13 -1.88 5.69
CA THR A 254 -8.04 -3.05 4.80
C THR A 254 -6.65 -3.68 4.86
N LYS A 255 -5.58 -2.87 4.82
CA LYS A 255 -4.20 -3.38 4.96
C LYS A 255 -3.99 -4.09 6.30
N GLN A 256 -4.53 -3.58 7.40
CA GLN A 256 -4.43 -4.23 8.72
C GLN A 256 -5.10 -5.61 8.75
N ILE A 257 -6.29 -5.74 8.14
CA ILE A 257 -6.99 -7.03 8.01
C ILE A 257 -6.13 -8.01 7.22
N LEU A 258 -5.62 -7.59 6.05
CA LEU A 258 -4.78 -8.43 5.20
C LEU A 258 -3.47 -8.84 5.89
N LYS A 259 -2.80 -7.92 6.60
CA LYS A 259 -1.59 -8.24 7.37
C LYS A 259 -1.84 -9.34 8.39
N LYS A 260 -2.93 -9.25 9.13
CA LYS A 260 -3.31 -10.27 10.11
C LYS A 260 -3.61 -11.61 9.43
N LYS A 261 -4.42 -11.59 8.38
CA LYS A 261 -4.91 -12.79 7.70
C LYS A 261 -3.79 -13.54 6.97
N PHE A 262 -2.91 -12.82 6.27
CA PHE A 262 -1.81 -13.39 5.49
C PHE A 262 -0.45 -13.32 6.21
N ARG A 263 -0.43 -12.97 7.51
CA ARG A 263 0.79 -12.85 8.35
C ARG A 263 1.90 -12.00 7.70
N LEU A 264 1.49 -10.90 7.08
CA LEU A 264 2.41 -10.00 6.38
C LEU A 264 3.16 -9.11 7.39
N SER A 265 4.46 -8.88 7.16
CA SER A 265 5.25 -7.97 7.99
C SER A 265 4.94 -6.50 7.66
N ASN A 266 5.28 -5.59 8.59
CA ASN A 266 5.14 -4.15 8.35
C ASN A 266 6.07 -3.61 7.24
N TYR A 267 7.01 -4.44 6.78
CA TYR A 267 7.93 -4.09 5.70
C TYR A 267 7.23 -3.73 4.38
N PHE A 268 6.05 -4.27 4.08
CA PHE A 268 5.37 -3.97 2.82
C PHE A 268 4.93 -2.51 2.73
N ASP A 269 4.47 -1.94 3.84
CA ASP A 269 4.16 -0.52 3.90
C ASP A 269 5.43 0.33 3.82
N LEU A 270 6.53 -0.11 4.44
CA LEU A 270 7.83 0.55 4.31
C LEU A 270 8.32 0.54 2.85
N ARG A 271 8.13 -0.57 2.12
CA ARG A 271 8.47 -0.68 0.70
C ARG A 271 7.68 0.32 -0.12
N ALA A 272 6.38 0.46 0.13
CA ALA A 272 5.52 1.43 -0.54
C ALA A 272 6.01 2.87 -0.30
N ILE A 273 6.22 3.24 0.97
CA ILE A 273 6.76 4.56 1.37
C ILE A 273 8.10 4.81 0.67
N SER A 274 9.02 3.85 0.75
CA SER A 274 10.35 3.96 0.13
C SER A 274 10.24 4.20 -1.37
N SER A 275 9.40 3.43 -2.06
CA SER A 275 9.21 3.56 -3.51
C SER A 275 8.61 4.89 -3.93
N ALA A 276 7.72 5.46 -3.12
CA ALA A 276 7.21 6.80 -3.33
C ALA A 276 8.33 7.83 -3.19
N LEU A 277 9.15 7.75 -2.13
CA LEU A 277 10.19 8.73 -1.82
C LEU A 277 11.34 8.82 -2.85
N TYR A 278 11.68 7.73 -3.53
CA TYR A 278 12.70 7.76 -4.60
C TYR A 278 12.10 7.81 -6.02
N SER A 279 10.81 8.13 -6.16
CA SER A 279 10.16 8.32 -7.46
C SER A 279 10.61 9.62 -8.14
N GLU A 280 10.51 9.69 -9.46
CA GLU A 280 10.79 10.93 -10.22
C GLU A 280 9.88 12.07 -9.77
N GLN A 281 8.62 11.78 -9.46
CA GLN A 281 7.67 12.79 -8.98
C GLN A 281 8.03 13.31 -7.58
N ALA A 282 8.56 12.45 -6.70
CA ALA A 282 9.08 12.90 -5.41
C ALA A 282 10.28 13.83 -5.61
N ALA A 283 11.19 13.50 -6.53
CA ALA A 283 12.35 14.34 -6.81
C ALA A 283 11.96 15.74 -7.28
N GLU A 284 10.96 15.83 -8.17
CA GLU A 284 10.42 17.11 -8.65
C GLU A 284 9.71 17.90 -7.55
N LEU A 285 8.74 17.29 -6.85
CA LEU A 285 7.87 18.00 -5.90
C LEU A 285 8.55 18.32 -4.56
N LEU A 286 9.49 17.48 -4.11
CA LEU A 286 10.24 17.69 -2.88
C LEU A 286 11.58 18.40 -3.12
N GLY A 287 11.92 18.72 -4.38
CA GLY A 287 13.16 19.38 -4.74
C GLY A 287 14.41 18.56 -4.41
N LEU A 288 14.33 17.22 -4.53
CA LEU A 288 15.46 16.34 -4.22
C LEU A 288 16.46 16.32 -5.39
N THR A 289 17.74 16.42 -5.07
CA THR A 289 18.80 16.25 -6.07
C THR A 289 18.90 14.78 -6.51
N GLU A 290 19.48 14.53 -7.70
CA GLU A 290 19.75 13.15 -8.15
C GLU A 290 20.55 12.34 -7.13
N ASP A 291 21.49 12.99 -6.45
CA ASP A 291 22.29 12.37 -5.40
C ASP A 291 21.44 12.00 -4.19
N GLN A 292 20.53 12.86 -3.73
CA GLN A 292 19.61 12.57 -2.64
C GLN A 292 18.65 11.42 -2.99
N THR A 293 18.06 11.45 -4.19
CA THR A 293 17.19 10.38 -4.69
C THR A 293 17.93 9.04 -4.75
N ARG A 294 19.20 9.05 -5.22
CA ARG A 294 20.06 7.86 -5.25
C ARG A 294 20.38 7.37 -3.83
N GLN A 295 20.65 8.27 -2.91
CA GLN A 295 20.91 7.96 -1.50
C GLN A 295 19.72 7.24 -0.88
N ILE A 296 18.52 7.84 -0.93
CA ILE A 296 17.27 7.25 -0.42
C ILE A 296 17.07 5.87 -1.04
N ARG A 297 17.13 5.75 -2.37
CA ARG A 297 16.96 4.47 -3.07
C ARG A 297 17.95 3.42 -2.59
N SER A 298 19.24 3.75 -2.53
CA SER A 298 20.30 2.80 -2.19
C SER A 298 20.17 2.23 -0.77
N ARG A 299 19.78 3.08 0.20
CA ARG A 299 19.62 2.71 1.61
C ARG A 299 18.37 1.88 1.83
N CYS A 300 17.25 2.29 1.24
CA CYS A 300 16.01 1.50 1.24
C CYS A 300 16.24 0.10 0.62
N MET A 301 16.95 0.03 -0.50
CA MET A 301 17.28 -1.25 -1.15
C MET A 301 18.24 -2.10 -0.32
N PHE A 302 19.21 -1.51 0.36
CA PHE A 302 20.09 -2.24 1.28
C PHE A 302 19.27 -2.91 2.40
N TRP A 303 18.44 -2.13 3.10
CA TRP A 303 17.61 -2.60 4.21
C TRP A 303 16.52 -3.59 3.78
N SER A 304 16.11 -3.56 2.50
CA SER A 304 15.21 -4.58 1.95
C SER A 304 15.73 -6.02 2.06
N ASN A 305 17.06 -6.19 2.14
CA ASN A 305 17.68 -7.50 2.32
C ASN A 305 17.55 -8.02 3.75
N TYR A 306 17.11 -7.22 4.72
CA TYR A 306 16.95 -7.60 6.13
C TYR A 306 15.50 -7.58 6.61
N SER A 307 14.55 -7.43 5.69
CA SER A 307 13.13 -7.21 6.01
C SER A 307 12.49 -8.30 6.88
N ALA A 308 12.97 -9.54 6.81
CA ALA A 308 12.50 -10.65 7.64
C ALA A 308 12.99 -10.56 9.09
N SER A 309 14.01 -9.75 9.37
CA SER A 309 14.58 -9.53 10.71
C SER A 309 13.95 -8.35 11.45
N PHE A 310 13.06 -7.59 10.81
CA PHE A 310 12.41 -6.42 11.42
C PHE A 310 11.31 -6.86 12.39
N GLU A 311 11.53 -6.63 13.69
CA GLU A 311 10.51 -6.86 14.73
C GLU A 311 9.54 -5.67 14.81
N ARG A 312 10.09 -4.46 14.82
CA ARG A 312 9.38 -3.18 14.67
C ARG A 312 10.09 -2.29 13.67
N VAL A 313 9.30 -1.43 13.04
CA VAL A 313 9.77 -0.37 12.14
C VAL A 313 9.13 0.92 12.60
N ARG A 314 9.89 2.01 12.60
CA ARG A 314 9.37 3.37 12.67
C ARG A 314 10.02 4.23 11.59
N VAL A 315 9.26 5.14 11.03
CA VAL A 315 9.69 6.05 9.98
C VAL A 315 9.43 7.48 10.44
N LEU A 316 10.45 8.32 10.40
CA LEU A 316 10.34 9.75 10.65
C LEU A 316 10.55 10.47 9.32
N LEU A 317 9.56 11.21 8.85
CA LEU A 317 9.62 11.94 7.59
C LEU A 317 9.61 13.45 7.85
N PRO A 318 10.44 14.23 7.15
CA PRO A 318 10.20 15.66 7.02
C PRO A 318 8.75 15.96 6.63
N LYS A 319 8.19 17.08 7.12
CA LYS A 319 6.78 17.46 6.83
C LYS A 319 6.42 17.38 5.35
N ALA A 320 7.29 17.85 4.46
CA ALA A 320 7.06 17.79 3.01
C ALA A 320 7.00 16.33 2.50
N SER A 321 7.98 15.50 2.87
CA SER A 321 8.03 14.08 2.55
C SER A 321 6.82 13.32 3.13
N PHE A 322 6.40 13.66 4.35
CA PHE A 322 5.22 13.10 4.99
C PHE A 322 3.94 13.39 4.21
N GLN A 323 3.70 14.66 3.86
CA GLN A 323 2.53 15.08 3.09
C GLN A 323 2.50 14.40 1.71
N PHE A 324 3.63 14.38 1.01
CA PHE A 324 3.75 13.69 -0.27
C PHE A 324 3.41 12.20 -0.17
N VAL A 325 3.95 11.51 0.84
CA VAL A 325 3.67 10.08 1.07
C VAL A 325 2.19 9.87 1.43
N ALA A 326 1.61 10.74 2.26
CA ALA A 326 0.20 10.66 2.65
C ALA A 326 -0.73 10.78 1.43
N GLU A 327 -0.46 11.72 0.54
CA GLU A 327 -1.24 11.91 -0.69
C GLU A 327 -1.11 10.70 -1.62
N ARG A 328 0.09 10.14 -1.77
CA ARG A 328 0.36 9.01 -2.67
C ARG A 328 -0.19 7.68 -2.18
N ASN A 329 -0.22 7.47 -0.87
CA ASN A 329 -0.61 6.20 -0.25
C ASN A 329 -2.02 6.22 0.37
N ASN A 330 -2.81 7.26 0.11
CA ASN A 330 -4.14 7.48 0.70
C ASN A 330 -4.12 7.43 2.24
N GLY A 331 -3.16 8.16 2.81
CA GLY A 331 -2.83 8.19 4.23
C GLY A 331 -1.44 7.63 4.54
N VAL A 332 -1.06 7.72 5.81
CA VAL A 332 0.19 7.16 6.32
C VAL A 332 -0.07 6.02 7.32
N PRO A 333 0.76 4.96 7.32
CA PRO A 333 0.69 3.93 8.35
C PRO A 333 1.01 4.48 9.75
N PRO A 334 0.50 3.87 10.84
CA PRO A 334 0.72 4.34 12.21
C PRO A 334 2.16 4.35 12.72
N PHE A 335 3.09 3.72 11.99
CA PHE A 335 4.51 3.71 12.32
C PHE A 335 5.30 4.83 11.63
N VAL A 336 4.60 5.71 10.90
CA VAL A 336 5.17 6.87 10.22
C VAL A 336 4.76 8.12 10.96
N ASP A 337 5.72 8.90 11.41
CA ASP A 337 5.53 10.21 12.04
C ASP A 337 6.19 11.29 11.20
N ASP A 338 5.65 12.52 11.27
CA ASP A 338 6.34 13.69 10.76
C ASP A 338 7.35 14.24 11.77
N ILE A 339 8.37 14.92 11.27
CA ILE A 339 9.35 15.66 12.06
C ILE A 339 9.48 17.08 11.52
N ASP A 340 9.63 18.03 12.45
CA ASP A 340 9.76 19.45 12.16
C ASP A 340 11.23 19.90 12.21
N GLU A 341 12.00 19.38 11.27
CA GLU A 341 13.43 19.64 11.15
C GLU A 341 13.72 20.56 9.97
N THR A 342 14.81 21.31 10.04
CA THR A 342 15.23 22.21 8.95
C THR A 342 16.72 22.09 8.66
N GLY A 343 17.13 22.50 7.46
CA GLY A 343 18.54 22.55 7.07
C GLY A 343 19.21 21.18 7.05
N GLN A 344 20.32 21.02 7.77
CA GLN A 344 21.11 19.77 7.76
C GLN A 344 20.47 18.62 8.56
N LEU A 345 19.42 18.91 9.32
CA LEU A 345 18.63 17.92 10.03
C LEU A 345 17.44 17.44 9.20
N ASP A 346 17.13 18.10 8.07
CA ASP A 346 16.03 17.69 7.18
C ASP A 346 16.38 16.39 6.41
N THR A 347 16.00 15.23 6.96
CA THR A 347 16.27 13.93 6.36
C THR A 347 15.26 12.88 6.82
N GLU A 348 14.88 11.97 5.93
CA GLU A 348 14.05 10.83 6.28
C GLU A 348 14.85 9.83 7.13
N VAL A 349 14.27 9.35 8.22
CA VAL A 349 14.94 8.43 9.14
C VAL A 349 14.12 7.16 9.30
N TYR A 350 14.77 6.02 9.06
CA TYR A 350 14.17 4.71 9.30
C TYR A 350 14.79 4.08 10.55
N ILE A 351 13.94 3.55 11.43
CA ILE A 351 14.32 2.94 12.69
C ILE A 351 13.86 1.49 12.65
N PHE A 352 14.80 0.56 12.83
CA PHE A 352 14.57 -0.88 12.76
C PHE A 352 14.94 -1.54 14.08
N GLU A 353 14.01 -2.29 14.66
CA GLU A 353 14.31 -3.20 15.77
C GLU A 353 14.74 -4.55 15.21
N LEU A 354 15.95 -4.97 15.58
CA LEU A 354 16.68 -6.13 15.06
C LEU A 354 17.19 -6.97 16.24
N GLY A 355 16.28 -7.63 16.95
CA GLY A 355 16.60 -8.41 18.15
C GLY A 355 17.23 -7.55 19.23
N LYS A 356 18.51 -7.79 19.55
CA LYS A 356 19.24 -7.07 20.61
C LYS A 356 19.77 -5.70 20.19
N THR A 357 19.55 -5.30 18.94
CA THR A 357 20.08 -4.07 18.34
C THR A 357 18.95 -3.25 17.73
N ILE A 358 19.02 -1.93 17.85
CA ILE A 358 18.17 -1.01 17.09
C ILE A 358 19.06 -0.29 16.06
N ALA A 359 18.71 -0.36 14.79
CA ALA A 359 19.40 0.39 13.74
C ALA A 359 18.60 1.64 13.37
N VAL A 360 19.28 2.78 13.31
CA VAL A 360 18.72 4.06 12.89
C VAL A 360 19.45 4.53 11.65
N GLU A 361 18.73 4.53 10.53
CA GLU A 361 19.21 4.84 9.20
C GLU A 361 18.75 6.24 8.80
N PHE A 362 19.69 7.16 8.60
CA PHE A 362 19.40 8.45 7.99
C PHE A 362 19.46 8.28 6.48
N LEU A 363 18.45 8.67 5.71
CA LEU A 363 18.34 8.33 4.28
C LEU A 363 19.02 9.30 3.32
N ARG A 364 19.25 10.54 3.77
CA ARG A 364 20.02 11.56 3.05
C ARG A 364 20.78 12.48 4.01
N GLY A 365 21.56 13.40 3.46
CA GLY A 365 22.29 14.44 4.22
C GLY A 365 23.80 14.28 4.22
N ALA A 366 24.51 15.26 4.79
CA ALA A 366 25.97 15.38 4.64
C ALA A 366 26.78 14.33 5.42
N LEU A 367 26.30 13.92 6.61
CA LEU A 367 26.93 12.86 7.40
C LEU A 367 26.55 11.47 6.89
N SER A 368 25.28 11.29 6.53
CA SER A 368 24.83 10.09 5.83
C SER A 368 25.29 8.81 6.53
N GLU A 369 24.73 8.55 7.71
CA GLU A 369 25.17 7.52 8.63
C GLU A 369 24.07 6.52 9.00
N THR A 370 24.49 5.34 9.47
CA THR A 370 23.64 4.41 10.23
C THR A 370 24.16 4.38 11.67
N ARG A 371 23.26 4.51 12.66
CA ARG A 371 23.59 4.39 14.08
C ARG A 371 23.01 3.12 14.65
N PHE A 372 23.78 2.41 15.47
CA PHE A 372 23.35 1.18 16.12
C PHE A 372 23.26 1.38 17.63
N PHE A 373 22.10 1.09 18.20
CA PHE A 373 21.83 1.21 19.62
C PHE A 373 21.58 -0.17 20.23
N LYS A 374 21.80 -0.27 21.54
CA LYS A 374 21.38 -1.46 22.30
C LYS A 374 19.86 -1.46 22.39
N ASN A 375 19.24 -2.62 22.15
CA ASN A 375 17.82 -2.75 22.40
C ASN A 375 17.57 -3.01 23.90
N ASP A 376 17.43 -1.94 24.68
CA ASP A 376 16.89 -1.98 26.04
C ASP A 376 15.66 -1.08 26.14
N SER A 377 14.99 -1.11 27.31
CA SER A 377 13.73 -0.38 27.51
C SER A 377 13.88 1.12 27.27
N TRP A 378 15.03 1.70 27.60
CA TRP A 378 15.27 3.14 27.45
C TRP A 378 15.34 3.54 25.97
N TYR A 379 16.15 2.84 25.17
CA TYR A 379 16.24 3.11 23.73
C TYR A 379 14.94 2.77 23.00
N SER A 380 14.31 1.65 23.33
CA SER A 380 13.03 1.24 22.74
C SER A 380 11.95 2.31 22.93
N GLN A 381 11.78 2.79 24.18
CA GLN A 381 10.78 3.81 24.48
C GLN A 381 11.06 5.12 23.73
N ARG A 382 12.31 5.57 23.68
CA ARG A 382 12.63 6.81 22.96
C ARG A 382 12.52 6.70 21.45
N LEU A 383 13.07 5.64 20.85
CA LEU A 383 13.10 5.50 19.41
C LEU A 383 11.75 5.10 18.81
N PHE A 384 10.91 4.32 19.52
CA PHE A 384 9.64 3.82 18.96
C PHE A 384 8.38 4.49 19.51
N GLU A 385 8.37 4.97 20.75
CA GLU A 385 7.15 5.43 21.42
C GLU A 385 7.07 6.96 21.57
N SER A 386 8.21 7.65 21.51
CA SER A 386 8.28 9.11 21.67
C SER A 386 7.71 9.85 20.47
N LYS A 387 6.56 10.50 20.62
CA LYS A 387 5.91 11.30 19.55
C LYS A 387 6.65 12.57 19.15
N THR A 388 7.58 13.04 19.97
CA THR A 388 8.25 14.34 19.80
C THR A 388 9.75 14.22 19.58
N ILE A 389 10.25 13.02 19.23
CA ILE A 389 11.69 12.80 19.08
C ILE A 389 12.25 13.59 17.90
N SER A 390 13.34 14.33 18.13
CA SER A 390 14.06 15.07 17.09
C SER A 390 15.27 14.31 16.57
N ILE A 391 15.78 14.69 15.39
CA ILE A 391 17.01 14.11 14.83
C ILE A 391 18.22 14.50 15.68
N ALA A 392 18.23 15.71 16.24
CA ALA A 392 19.28 16.14 17.15
C ALA A 392 19.32 15.26 18.41
N GLU A 393 18.15 14.95 19.00
CA GLU A 393 18.05 14.03 20.13
C GLU A 393 18.57 12.63 19.78
N ILE A 394 18.22 12.10 18.60
CA ILE A 394 18.72 10.81 18.13
C ILE A 394 20.26 10.81 18.06
N ARG A 395 20.86 11.87 17.52
CA ARG A 395 22.32 11.98 17.40
C ARG A 395 23.01 12.17 18.75
N ALA A 396 22.33 12.81 19.71
CA ALA A 396 22.82 13.01 21.08
C ALA A 396 22.78 11.74 21.95
N MET A 397 22.04 10.70 21.55
CA MET A 397 22.06 9.43 22.28
C MET A 397 23.41 8.71 22.15
N SER A 398 23.80 8.00 23.21
CA SER A 398 24.95 7.09 23.18
C SER A 398 24.64 5.88 22.31
N GLN A 399 25.58 5.46 21.49
CA GLN A 399 25.39 4.38 20.51
C GLN A 399 26.46 3.28 20.66
N LEU A 400 26.15 2.08 20.19
CA LEU A 400 27.08 0.94 20.11
C LEU A 400 28.07 1.06 18.95
N GLU A 401 27.62 1.62 17.83
CA GLU A 401 28.43 1.79 16.62
C GLU A 401 27.80 2.84 15.70
N VAL A 402 28.64 3.45 14.86
CA VAL A 402 28.20 4.26 13.71
C VAL A 402 28.86 3.76 12.45
N HIS A 403 28.10 3.67 11.37
CA HIS A 403 28.59 3.28 10.05
C HIS A 403 28.35 4.40 9.04
N ASP A 404 29.37 4.71 8.22
CA ASP A 404 29.29 5.70 7.15
C ASP A 404 28.65 5.13 5.86
N HIS A 405 28.33 6.01 4.91
CA HIS A 405 27.87 5.63 3.57
C HIS A 405 28.85 6.02 2.45
N LEU A 406 30.16 5.94 2.71
CA LEU A 406 31.21 6.22 1.72
C LEU A 406 31.30 5.11 0.65
N PRO A 407 32.17 5.22 -0.38
CA PRO A 407 32.26 4.18 -1.40
C PRO A 407 32.38 2.76 -0.81
N SER A 408 31.62 1.84 -1.38
CA SER A 408 31.51 0.44 -0.94
C SER A 408 30.93 0.23 0.47
N TRP A 409 30.21 1.21 1.03
CA TRP A 409 29.61 1.10 2.37
C TRP A 409 28.72 -0.13 2.54
N GLN A 410 27.97 -0.56 1.53
CA GLN A 410 27.09 -1.73 1.64
C GLN A 410 27.88 -2.99 1.99
N TYR A 411 29.08 -3.14 1.43
CA TYR A 411 29.97 -4.27 1.72
C TYR A 411 30.40 -4.26 3.20
N PHE A 412 30.79 -3.09 3.70
CA PHE A 412 31.25 -2.94 5.08
C PHE A 412 30.10 -3.01 6.09
N CYS A 413 28.92 -2.47 5.75
CA CYS A 413 27.74 -2.51 6.60
C CYS A 413 27.19 -3.93 6.72
N GLU A 414 27.10 -4.69 5.61
CA GLU A 414 26.77 -6.12 5.66
C GLU A 414 27.73 -6.89 6.57
N LYS A 415 29.04 -6.70 6.38
CA LYS A 415 30.06 -7.35 7.20
C LYS A 415 29.91 -6.98 8.68
N LEU A 416 29.65 -5.72 9.00
CA LEU A 416 29.43 -5.24 10.37
C LEU A 416 28.20 -5.92 10.99
N LEU A 417 27.06 -5.90 10.30
CA LEU A 417 25.82 -6.53 10.74
C LEU A 417 26.03 -8.02 11.01
N ARG A 418 26.65 -8.75 10.09
CA ARG A 418 26.87 -10.19 10.22
C ARG A 418 27.87 -10.56 11.31
N THR A 419 28.99 -9.83 11.41
CA THR A 419 30.12 -10.24 12.28
C THR A 419 30.08 -9.65 13.68
N LYS A 420 29.60 -8.41 13.84
CA LYS A 420 29.52 -7.73 15.14
C LYS A 420 28.15 -7.91 15.77
N PHE A 421 27.09 -7.67 15.00
CA PHE A 421 25.72 -7.69 15.51
C PHE A 421 25.01 -9.04 15.35
N MET A 422 25.61 -9.98 14.61
CA MET A 422 25.03 -11.29 14.29
C MET A 422 23.65 -11.17 13.61
N ILE A 423 23.44 -10.10 12.84
CA ILE A 423 22.23 -9.86 12.06
C ILE A 423 22.50 -10.35 10.63
N THR A 424 21.71 -11.33 10.18
CA THR A 424 21.83 -11.91 8.84
C THR A 424 20.72 -11.40 7.92
N PRO A 425 20.99 -11.22 6.62
CA PRO A 425 19.95 -10.99 5.61
C PRO A 425 18.87 -12.08 5.56
N ASN A 426 17.82 -11.78 4.79
CA ASN A 426 16.72 -12.67 4.46
C ASN A 426 17.24 -14.02 3.94
N LYS A 427 16.55 -15.10 4.32
CA LYS A 427 16.89 -16.45 3.87
C LYS A 427 16.79 -16.59 2.35
N ASN A 428 17.62 -17.46 1.78
CA ASN A 428 17.58 -17.83 0.37
C ASN A 428 17.78 -16.67 -0.62
N ILE A 429 18.57 -15.66 -0.28
CA ILE A 429 18.95 -14.59 -1.24
C ILE A 429 20.29 -14.91 -1.91
N PRO A 430 20.33 -15.27 -3.20
CA PRO A 430 21.60 -15.47 -3.92
C PRO A 430 22.27 -14.14 -4.31
N TYR A 431 21.50 -13.05 -4.35
CA TYR A 431 21.95 -11.72 -4.73
C TYR A 431 21.43 -10.67 -3.73
N PHE A 432 22.31 -9.73 -3.40
CA PHE A 432 22.03 -8.63 -2.50
C PHE A 432 21.46 -7.43 -3.27
N ARG A 433 20.24 -7.01 -2.92
CA ARG A 433 19.54 -5.91 -3.60
C ARG A 433 20.24 -4.58 -3.35
N GLY A 434 20.19 -3.69 -4.35
CA GLY A 434 20.82 -2.36 -4.27
C GLY A 434 22.30 -2.33 -4.63
N LEU A 435 22.88 -3.47 -5.03
CA LEU A 435 24.22 -3.59 -5.57
C LEU A 435 24.17 -4.02 -7.05
N PRO A 436 25.14 -3.58 -7.87
CA PRO A 436 25.18 -3.97 -9.26
C PRO A 436 25.65 -5.44 -9.40
N PRO A 437 25.31 -6.12 -10.52
CA PRO A 437 25.50 -7.57 -10.68
C PRO A 437 26.93 -8.07 -10.44
N GLU A 438 27.93 -7.23 -10.66
CA GLU A 438 29.34 -7.58 -10.54
C GLU A 438 29.78 -7.79 -9.08
N VAL A 439 29.03 -7.25 -8.11
CA VAL A 439 29.40 -7.29 -6.68
C VAL A 439 28.25 -7.70 -5.76
N ASN A 440 27.10 -8.09 -6.30
CA ASN A 440 25.91 -8.40 -5.50
C ASN A 440 25.81 -9.87 -5.04
N LEU A 441 26.73 -10.74 -5.47
CA LEU A 441 26.72 -12.15 -5.08
C LEU A 441 26.84 -12.32 -3.56
N TYR A 442 25.90 -13.04 -2.97
CA TYR A 442 25.81 -13.26 -1.52
C TYR A 442 25.79 -14.75 -1.19
N LYS A 443 26.46 -15.12 -0.09
CA LYS A 443 26.42 -16.48 0.47
C LYS A 443 26.22 -16.44 1.98
N GLU A 444 25.24 -17.20 2.46
CA GLU A 444 24.95 -17.31 3.89
C GLU A 444 26.17 -17.78 4.70
N GLY A 445 26.38 -17.19 5.88
CA GLY A 445 27.56 -17.39 6.72
C GLY A 445 28.85 -16.71 6.22
N VAL A 446 28.99 -16.47 4.91
CA VAL A 446 30.18 -15.86 4.30
C VAL A 446 30.01 -14.35 4.10
N GLY A 447 28.84 -13.90 3.67
CA GLY A 447 28.54 -12.51 3.31
C GLY A 447 28.61 -12.23 1.81
N LEU A 448 28.87 -10.98 1.45
CA LEU A 448 29.13 -10.58 0.06
C LEU A 448 30.45 -11.18 -0.44
N LEU A 449 30.41 -11.89 -1.57
CA LEU A 449 31.53 -12.70 -2.06
C LEU A 449 32.61 -11.88 -2.75
N VAL A 450 32.26 -10.72 -3.29
CA VAL A 450 33.17 -9.87 -4.05
C VAL A 450 33.58 -8.70 -3.18
N ALA A 451 34.84 -8.71 -2.72
CA ALA A 451 35.40 -7.59 -1.97
C ALA A 451 35.61 -6.36 -2.88
N PRO A 452 35.55 -5.13 -2.33
CA PRO A 452 35.90 -3.93 -3.08
C PRO A 452 37.33 -4.01 -3.60
N ASN A 453 37.55 -3.63 -4.86
CA ASN A 453 38.88 -3.60 -5.44
C ASN A 453 39.76 -2.48 -4.85
N GLU A 454 41.07 -2.57 -5.06
CA GLU A 454 42.07 -1.59 -4.58
C GLU A 454 41.74 -0.14 -4.96
N GLY A 455 41.18 0.09 -6.14
CA GLY A 455 40.75 1.43 -6.58
C GLY A 455 39.65 2.01 -5.68
N LYS A 456 38.60 1.23 -5.42
CA LYS A 456 37.49 1.62 -4.52
C LYS A 456 37.96 1.76 -3.07
N LEU A 457 38.88 0.91 -2.61
CA LEU A 457 39.47 1.02 -1.27
C LEU A 457 40.30 2.29 -1.12
N ARG A 458 41.04 2.68 -2.16
CA ARG A 458 41.80 3.95 -2.20
C ARG A 458 40.86 5.15 -2.18
N GLU A 459 39.81 5.14 -3.00
CA GLU A 459 38.79 6.20 -3.00
C GLU A 459 38.12 6.35 -1.63
N ARG A 460 37.73 5.22 -1.02
CA ARG A 460 37.16 5.20 0.32
C ARG A 460 38.12 5.79 1.34
N ARG A 461 39.41 5.41 1.31
CA ARG A 461 40.42 5.93 2.24
C ARG A 461 40.52 7.45 2.20
N VAL A 462 40.52 8.05 1.01
CA VAL A 462 40.58 9.51 0.83
C VAL A 462 39.33 10.19 1.41
N LYS A 463 38.13 9.67 1.11
CA LYS A 463 36.87 10.26 1.60
C LYS A 463 36.63 10.05 3.09
N LEU A 464 37.20 8.99 3.66
CA LEU A 464 36.98 8.60 5.04
C LEU A 464 37.60 9.61 6.02
N GLU A 465 38.76 10.18 5.71
CA GLU A 465 39.38 11.17 6.58
C GLU A 465 38.50 12.41 6.77
N ASP A 466 38.01 12.98 5.66
CA ASP A 466 37.07 14.12 5.69
C ASP A 466 35.76 13.76 6.43
N TRP A 467 35.21 12.57 6.18
CA TRP A 467 33.99 12.13 6.85
C TRP A 467 34.16 12.02 8.36
N VAL A 468 35.27 11.44 8.83
CA VAL A 468 35.58 11.27 10.25
C VAL A 468 35.65 12.62 10.95
N GLU A 469 36.30 13.60 10.34
CA GLU A 469 36.42 14.94 10.91
C GLU A 469 35.08 15.65 11.00
N ARG A 470 34.24 15.55 9.95
CA ARG A 470 32.87 16.08 9.96
C ARG A 470 31.99 15.38 10.98
N PHE A 471 32.07 14.05 11.06
CA PHE A 471 31.34 13.24 12.02
C PHE A 471 31.68 13.65 13.45
N TRP A 472 32.97 13.68 13.83
CA TRP A 472 33.37 14.04 15.19
C TRP A 472 33.07 15.49 15.55
N ARG A 473 33.13 16.41 14.59
CA ARG A 473 32.68 17.80 14.81
C ARG A 473 31.21 17.82 15.21
N SER A 474 30.36 17.13 14.44
CA SER A 474 28.93 17.03 14.74
C SER A 474 28.65 16.29 16.05
N GLU A 475 29.36 15.19 16.33
CA GLU A 475 29.19 14.41 17.57
C GLU A 475 29.53 15.21 18.82
N VAL A 476 30.56 16.07 18.77
CA VAL A 476 30.94 16.95 19.89
C VAL A 476 29.89 18.03 20.12
N GLU A 477 29.31 18.58 19.05
CA GLU A 477 28.24 19.59 19.14
C GLU A 477 26.97 19.06 19.80
N THR A 478 26.75 17.73 19.80
CA THR A 478 25.60 17.13 20.51
C THR A 478 25.68 17.26 22.04
N GLY A 479 26.85 17.57 22.60
CA GLY A 479 27.05 17.67 24.05
C GLY A 479 27.03 16.34 24.81
N LYS A 480 26.80 15.20 24.14
CA LYS A 480 26.63 13.88 24.79
C LYS A 480 27.84 13.34 25.52
N PHE A 481 29.00 13.97 25.31
CA PHE A 481 30.24 13.60 25.96
C PHE A 481 30.65 14.57 27.09
N GLY A 482 29.83 15.57 27.42
CA GLY A 482 30.14 16.59 28.43
C GLY A 482 31.21 17.59 27.98
N ASP A 483 31.91 18.21 28.94
CA ASP A 483 33.01 19.16 28.71
C ASP A 483 34.27 18.44 28.23
N PHE A 484 34.26 18.00 26.97
CA PHE A 484 35.45 17.45 26.32
C PHE A 484 36.52 18.54 26.19
N THR A 485 37.68 18.35 26.83
CA THR A 485 38.83 19.21 26.58
C THR A 485 39.31 19.07 25.13
N GLY A 486 40.03 20.07 24.60
CA GLY A 486 40.54 19.99 23.21
C GLY A 486 41.41 18.76 22.94
N ARG A 487 42.11 18.27 23.98
CA ARG A 487 42.98 17.08 23.90
C ARG A 487 42.19 15.77 23.86
N ASP A 488 41.08 15.69 24.59
CA ASP A 488 40.21 14.51 24.56
C ASP A 488 39.54 14.35 23.20
N LYS A 489 39.10 15.47 22.59
CA LYS A 489 38.53 15.50 21.23
C LYS A 489 39.51 14.93 20.20
N GLU A 490 40.76 15.40 20.26
CA GLU A 490 41.81 14.96 19.33
C GLU A 490 42.19 13.48 19.55
N SER A 491 42.24 13.02 20.80
CA SER A 491 42.57 11.64 21.14
C SER A 491 41.54 10.64 20.59
N THR A 492 40.26 10.99 20.69
CA THR A 492 39.14 10.17 20.21
C THR A 492 39.07 10.16 18.69
N LEU A 493 39.32 11.32 18.05
CA LEU A 493 39.47 11.41 16.61
C LEU A 493 40.57 10.46 16.11
N TYR A 494 41.74 10.45 16.76
CA TYR A 494 42.81 9.51 16.42
C TYR A 494 42.44 8.05 16.65
N LEU A 495 41.71 7.72 17.71
CA LEU A 495 41.24 6.34 17.92
C LEU A 495 40.34 5.89 16.75
N SER A 496 39.40 6.73 16.31
CA SER A 496 38.56 6.43 15.15
C SER A 496 39.38 6.25 13.87
N LYS A 497 40.32 7.17 13.59
CA LYS A 497 41.24 7.03 12.44
C LYS A 497 42.02 5.70 12.51
N ALA A 498 42.43 5.26 13.70
CA ALA A 498 43.10 3.98 13.89
C ALA A 498 42.19 2.79 13.58
N LEU A 499 41.04 2.65 14.26
CA LEU A 499 40.13 1.52 14.08
C LEU A 499 39.71 1.36 12.61
N MET A 500 39.56 2.47 11.90
CA MET A 500 39.29 2.50 10.47
C MET A 500 40.46 2.02 9.61
N ALA A 501 41.69 2.48 9.90
CA ALA A 501 42.88 1.98 9.22
C ALA A 501 43.01 0.45 9.37
N LYS A 502 42.69 -0.09 10.55
CA LYS A 502 42.64 -1.53 10.79
C LYS A 502 41.61 -2.23 9.91
N GLN A 503 40.43 -1.66 9.75
CA GLN A 503 39.37 -2.20 8.89
C GLN A 503 39.76 -2.19 7.40
N LEU A 504 40.48 -1.16 6.96
CA LEU A 504 41.00 -1.02 5.59
C LEU A 504 42.27 -1.85 5.34
N GLY A 505 42.78 -2.58 6.34
CA GLY A 505 44.03 -3.33 6.24
C GLY A 505 45.30 -2.47 6.21
N SER A 506 45.20 -1.18 6.52
CA SER A 506 46.35 -0.28 6.61
C SER A 506 47.02 -0.40 7.98
N GLN A 507 47.98 -1.31 8.09
CA GLN A 507 48.66 -1.57 9.36
C GLN A 507 49.48 -0.35 9.84
N ASP A 508 50.11 0.38 8.92
CA ASP A 508 50.94 1.54 9.25
C ASP A 508 50.11 2.71 9.79
N ASP A 509 48.99 3.03 9.12
CA ASP A 509 48.07 4.08 9.58
C ASP A 509 47.43 3.68 10.93
N TYR A 510 47.05 2.41 11.11
CA TYR A 510 46.55 1.93 12.40
C TYR A 510 47.58 2.15 13.50
N ASN A 511 48.82 1.72 13.26
CA ASN A 511 49.91 1.85 14.23
C ASN A 511 50.22 3.31 14.56
N PHE A 512 50.18 4.21 13.57
CA PHE A 512 50.42 5.63 13.76
C PHE A 512 49.31 6.28 14.60
N PHE A 513 48.05 6.09 14.21
CA PHE A 513 46.92 6.74 14.86
C PHE A 513 46.63 6.15 16.25
N ILE A 514 46.76 4.83 16.43
CA ILE A 514 46.51 4.22 17.75
C ILE A 514 47.53 4.71 18.79
N ARG A 515 48.78 4.94 18.37
CA ARG A 515 49.81 5.53 19.23
C ARG A 515 49.51 6.98 19.56
N LYS A 516 49.10 7.79 18.58
CA LYS A 516 48.69 9.18 18.83
C LYS A 516 47.53 9.24 19.83
N ALA A 517 46.50 8.44 19.63
CA ALA A 517 45.34 8.36 20.53
C ALA A 517 45.75 7.94 21.95
N ALA A 518 46.55 6.88 22.09
CA ALA A 518 47.05 6.41 23.37
C ALA A 518 47.93 7.46 24.08
N ASN A 519 48.84 8.11 23.36
CA ASN A 519 49.70 9.18 23.90
C ASN A 519 48.91 10.41 24.36
N GLN A 520 47.73 10.65 23.79
CA GLN A 520 46.86 11.75 24.17
C GLN A 520 45.90 11.43 25.31
N GLY A 521 45.88 10.19 25.82
CA GLY A 521 45.12 9.85 27.01
C GLY A 521 43.92 8.94 26.77
N ASN A 522 43.62 8.53 25.53
CA ASN A 522 42.45 7.71 25.25
C ASN A 522 42.65 6.28 25.79
N SER A 523 41.82 5.88 26.77
CA SER A 523 41.97 4.61 27.49
C SER A 523 41.73 3.37 26.62
N GLU A 524 40.78 3.42 25.67
CA GLU A 524 40.54 2.34 24.72
C GLU A 524 41.74 2.18 23.77
N ALA A 525 42.31 3.30 23.29
CA ALA A 525 43.51 3.27 22.46
C ALA A 525 44.73 2.69 23.20
N MET A 526 44.91 3.07 24.46
CA MET A 526 45.94 2.52 25.34
C MET A 526 45.77 1.01 25.49
N TRP A 527 44.56 0.52 25.76
CA TRP A 527 44.30 -0.91 25.88
C TRP A 527 44.54 -1.67 24.57
N GLN A 528 44.04 -1.16 23.43
CA GLN A 528 44.25 -1.78 22.11
C GLN A 528 45.74 -1.87 21.74
N LEU A 529 46.47 -0.78 21.96
CA LEU A 529 47.92 -0.73 21.75
C LEU A 529 48.63 -1.72 22.67
N GLY A 530 48.35 -1.66 23.97
CA GLY A 530 48.95 -2.54 24.97
C GLY A 530 48.68 -4.03 24.70
N ARG A 531 47.44 -4.38 24.35
CA ARG A 531 47.06 -5.75 23.97
C ARG A 531 47.81 -6.23 22.73
N THR A 532 47.98 -5.37 21.72
CA THR A 532 48.73 -5.71 20.50
C THR A 532 50.20 -5.98 20.82
N MET A 533 50.79 -5.20 21.73
CA MET A 533 52.18 -5.34 22.17
C MET A 533 52.39 -6.55 23.11
N LEU A 534 51.39 -6.89 23.92
CA LEU A 534 51.45 -8.01 24.85
C LEU A 534 51.25 -9.37 24.15
N LEU A 535 50.26 -9.45 23.25
CA LEU A 535 49.80 -10.70 22.64
C LEU A 535 50.22 -10.88 21.17
N GLY A 536 50.94 -9.91 20.60
CA GLY A 536 51.39 -9.98 19.21
C GLY A 536 52.33 -11.17 18.98
N ARG A 537 52.15 -11.87 17.85
CA ARG A 537 52.86 -13.11 17.50
C ARG A 537 54.39 -12.98 17.51
N ASN A 538 54.90 -11.76 17.27
CA ASN A 538 56.33 -11.43 17.21
C ASN A 538 56.78 -10.50 18.37
N SER A 539 56.04 -10.46 19.48
CA SER A 539 56.37 -9.54 20.59
C SER A 539 57.53 -10.07 21.42
N ASP A 540 58.63 -9.31 21.46
CA ASP A 540 59.76 -9.57 22.34
C ASP A 540 59.48 -9.10 23.78
N LEU A 541 60.38 -9.42 24.72
CA LEU A 541 60.21 -9.11 26.15
C LEU A 541 60.02 -7.60 26.38
N LYS A 542 60.78 -6.76 25.68
CA LYS A 542 60.73 -5.31 25.81
C LYS A 542 59.41 -4.75 25.30
N TRP A 543 58.88 -5.32 24.22
CA TRP A 543 57.60 -4.95 23.65
C TRP A 543 56.44 -5.32 24.56
N ARG A 544 56.49 -6.49 25.18
CA ARG A 544 55.49 -6.93 26.17
C ARG A 544 55.47 -6.02 27.39
N GLN A 545 56.63 -5.68 27.95
CA GLN A 545 56.74 -4.74 29.08
C GLN A 545 56.11 -3.38 28.77
N ALA A 546 56.41 -2.81 27.60
CA ALA A 546 55.75 -1.58 27.16
C ALA A 546 54.24 -1.75 26.96
N GLY A 547 53.79 -2.95 26.55
CA GLY A 547 52.37 -3.29 26.49
C GLY A 547 51.68 -3.34 27.85
N GLU A 548 52.36 -3.89 28.86
CA GLU A 548 51.90 -3.90 30.26
C GLU A 548 51.75 -2.48 30.81
N GLU A 549 52.68 -1.57 30.51
CA GLU A 549 52.57 -0.16 30.89
C GLU A 549 51.32 0.51 30.30
N TRP A 550 50.99 0.24 29.03
CA TRP A 550 49.80 0.79 28.40
C TRP A 550 48.51 0.22 28.98
N ILE A 551 48.47 -1.09 29.26
CA ILE A 551 47.34 -1.74 29.93
C ILE A 551 47.16 -1.16 31.34
N SER A 552 48.24 -0.98 32.09
CA SER A 552 48.24 -0.37 33.42
C SER A 552 47.66 1.05 33.39
N LYS A 553 48.09 1.89 32.43
CA LYS A 553 47.56 3.25 32.24
C LYS A 553 46.07 3.26 31.90
N ALA A 554 45.61 2.36 31.02
CA ALA A 554 44.20 2.24 30.68
C ALA A 554 43.36 1.79 31.89
N ALA A 555 43.85 0.79 32.65
CA ALA A 555 43.20 0.27 33.84
C ALA A 555 43.14 1.30 34.98
N ALA A 556 44.20 2.11 35.15
CA ALA A 556 44.22 3.23 36.10
C ALA A 556 43.14 4.29 35.82
N LYS A 557 42.71 4.43 34.56
CA LYS A 557 41.58 5.27 34.14
C LYS A 557 40.22 4.58 34.25
N GLY A 558 40.14 3.40 34.85
CA GLY A 558 38.90 2.65 35.03
C GLY A 558 38.41 1.92 33.77
N HIS A 559 39.26 1.69 32.76
CA HIS A 559 38.85 0.98 31.55
C HIS A 559 38.61 -0.51 31.84
N LYS A 560 37.37 -0.97 31.66
CA LYS A 560 36.92 -2.30 32.11
C LYS A 560 37.75 -3.45 31.53
N GLU A 561 37.89 -3.51 30.22
CA GLU A 561 38.65 -4.56 29.53
C GLU A 561 40.14 -4.50 29.88
N ALA A 562 40.66 -3.32 30.23
CA ALA A 562 42.05 -3.16 30.63
C ALA A 562 42.27 -3.65 32.06
N MET A 563 41.34 -3.40 32.98
CA MET A 563 41.36 -3.98 34.34
C MET A 563 41.30 -5.50 34.28
N GLU A 564 40.36 -6.07 33.50
CA GLU A 564 40.27 -7.53 33.32
C GLU A 564 41.55 -8.11 32.71
N THR A 565 42.15 -7.41 31.73
CA THR A 565 43.44 -7.81 31.16
C THR A 565 44.57 -7.71 32.19
N ALA A 566 44.62 -6.62 32.95
CA ALA A 566 45.64 -6.39 33.97
C ALA A 566 45.58 -7.47 35.05
N ASP A 567 44.40 -7.78 35.56
CA ASP A 567 44.18 -8.82 36.57
C ASP A 567 44.60 -10.20 36.04
N ARG A 568 44.19 -10.54 34.81
CA ARG A 568 44.54 -11.80 34.14
C ARG A 568 46.05 -11.98 33.97
N PHE A 569 46.78 -10.91 33.70
CA PHE A 569 48.23 -10.93 33.48
C PHE A 569 49.05 -10.46 34.69
N ARG A 570 48.41 -10.19 35.83
CA ARG A 570 49.04 -9.67 37.08
C ARG A 570 49.82 -8.36 36.88
N ILE A 571 49.32 -7.49 35.99
CA ILE A 571 49.88 -6.17 35.73
C ILE A 571 49.39 -5.23 36.83
N GLN A 572 50.31 -4.51 37.50
CA GLN A 572 49.93 -3.57 38.56
C GLN A 572 49.34 -2.28 37.98
N TYR A 573 48.24 -1.79 38.56
CA TYR A 573 47.65 -0.49 38.28
C TYR A 573 47.02 0.10 39.55
N GLN A 574 46.93 1.42 39.62
CA GLN A 574 46.24 2.13 40.70
C GLN A 574 45.14 2.98 40.08
N LEU A 575 43.89 2.77 40.52
CA LEU A 575 42.75 3.58 40.08
C LEU A 575 42.97 5.03 40.47
N HIS A 576 42.94 5.93 39.49
CA HIS A 576 42.82 7.35 39.76
C HIS A 576 41.37 7.63 40.21
N ILE A 577 41.18 7.65 41.53
CA ILE A 577 39.96 8.20 42.12
C ILE A 577 40.16 9.72 42.12
N SER A 578 39.69 10.38 41.06
CA SER A 578 39.45 11.81 41.12
C SER A 578 38.34 12.04 42.15
N MET A 579 38.69 12.58 43.32
CA MET A 579 37.71 13.23 44.18
C MET A 579 37.41 14.57 43.55
N ASP A 580 36.35 14.65 42.74
CA ASP A 580 35.61 15.86 42.40
C ASP A 580 34.17 15.48 41.99
#